data_AF-A0A8I3PXV8-F1
#
_entry.id   AF-A0A8I3PXV8-F1
#
_cell.length_a   1.000
_cell.length_b   1.000
_cell.length_c   1.000
_cell.angle_alpha   90.00
_cell.angle_beta   90.00
_cell.angle_gamma   90.00
#
_symmetry.space_group_name_H-M   'P 1'
#
loop_
_entity.id
_entity.type
_entity.pdbx_description
1 polymer ?
#
loop_
_entity_poly.entity_id
_entity_poly.type
_entity_poly.pdbx_seq_one_letter_code
_entity_poly.pdbx_strand_id
1 'polypeptide(L)' 'MESVFSGVFLVAILKGVQGEVQLVESGGDLVKPGGSLRLSCVASGFTFSSYYMEWVCQAPGRG' A
#
# COMPACT_ATOMS: atom_id res chain seq x y z
N MET A 1 -35.30 -9.40 20.09
CA MET A 1 -33.83 -9.13 20.14
C MET A 1 -33.14 -9.77 18.95
N GLU A 2 -33.50 -11.00 18.57
CA GLU A 2 -33.04 -11.73 17.36
C GLU A 2 -33.03 -10.91 16.04
N SER A 3 -34.09 -10.17 15.74
CA SER A 3 -34.23 -9.44 14.46
C SER A 3 -33.26 -8.28 14.29
N VAL A 4 -32.85 -7.65 15.40
CA VAL A 4 -31.89 -6.53 15.38
C VAL A 4 -30.50 -7.06 15.07
N PHE A 5 -30.10 -8.18 15.70
CA PHE A 5 -28.83 -8.84 15.41
C PHE A 5 -28.77 -9.36 13.98
N SER A 6 -29.86 -9.96 13.47
CA SER A 6 -29.96 -10.38 12.07
C SER A 6 -29.82 -9.22 11.08
N GLY A 7 -30.40 -8.05 11.40
CA GLY A 7 -30.26 -6.85 10.58
C GLY A 7 -28.84 -6.27 10.59
N VAL A 8 -28.20 -6.22 11.77
CA VAL A 8 -26.81 -5.76 11.91
C VAL A 8 -25.83 -6.69 11.16
N PHE A 9 -26.03 -8.00 11.26
CA PHE A 9 -25.24 -8.98 10.52
C PHE A 9 -25.37 -8.82 9.01
N LEU A 10 -26.59 -8.60 8.51
CA LEU A 10 -26.85 -8.37 7.08
C LEU A 10 -26.13 -7.11 6.58
N VAL A 11 -26.15 -6.02 7.35
CA VAL A 11 -25.44 -4.78 7.01
C VAL A 11 -23.92 -5.02 6.99
N ALA A 12 -23.37 -5.79 7.92
CA ALA A 12 -21.95 -6.12 7.94
C ALA A 12 -21.50 -6.96 6.72
N ILE A 13 -22.34 -7.89 6.25
CA ILE A 13 -22.07 -8.71 5.04
C ILE A 13 -22.10 -7.86 3.77
N LEU A 14 -22.98 -6.84 3.70
CA LEU A 14 -23.09 -5.94 2.54
C LEU A 14 -21.96 -4.90 2.47
N LYS A 15 -21.30 -4.61 3.60
CA LYS A 15 -20.10 -3.77 3.65
C LYS A 15 -18.90 -4.63 3.29
N GLY A 16 -18.75 -4.92 1.99
CA GLY A 16 -17.62 -5.71 1.48
C GLY A 16 -16.28 -5.22 2.05
N VAL A 17 -15.41 -6.17 2.42
CA VAL A 17 -14.08 -5.86 2.96
C VAL A 17 -13.26 -5.17 1.87
N GLN A 18 -13.03 -3.87 2.02
CA GLN A 18 -12.09 -3.16 1.16
C GLN A 18 -10.69 -3.51 1.67
N GLY A 19 -9.94 -4.26 0.86
CA GLY A 19 -8.53 -4.54 1.16
C GLY A 19 -7.74 -3.25 1.20
N GLU A 20 -6.97 -3.03 2.25
CA GLU A 20 -6.08 -1.88 2.35
C GLU A 20 -4.95 -2.01 1.35
N VAL A 21 -4.73 -0.97 0.54
CA VAL A 21 -3.61 -0.90 -0.40
C VAL A 21 -2.39 -0.38 0.35
N GLN A 22 -1.29 -1.13 0.32
CA GLN A 22 -0.01 -0.70 0.90
C GLN A 22 1.14 -0.83 -0.09
N LEU A 23 2.05 0.13 -0.03
CA LEU A 23 3.36 0.14 -0.69
C LEU A 23 4.42 0.36 0.39
N VAL A 24 5.34 -0.58 0.55
CA VAL A 24 6.40 -0.53 1.56
C VAL A 24 7.75 -0.50 0.86
N GLU A 25 8.47 0.61 1.02
CA GLU A 25 9.78 0.83 0.42
C GLU A 25 10.92 0.52 1.40
N SER A 26 12.04 0.02 0.88
CA SER A 26 13.27 -0.23 1.64
C SER A 26 14.53 -0.12 0.78
N GLY A 27 15.69 -0.01 1.42
CA GLY A 27 17.00 0.11 0.75
C GLY A 27 17.53 1.53 0.59
N GLY A 28 16.88 2.53 1.21
CA GLY A 28 17.32 3.92 1.23
C GLY A 28 18.42 4.19 2.26
N ASP A 29 19.61 3.64 2.04
CA ASP A 29 20.77 3.86 2.90
C ASP A 29 21.78 4.85 2.28
N LEU A 30 22.66 5.41 3.10
CA LEU A 30 23.70 6.33 2.67
C LEU A 30 24.79 5.55 1.91
N VAL A 31 24.90 5.82 0.61
CA VAL A 31 25.97 5.25 -0.22
C VAL A 31 27.10 6.25 -0.46
N LYS A 32 28.30 5.71 -0.64
CA LYS A 32 29.46 6.50 -1.07
C LYS A 32 29.20 7.10 -2.46
N PRO A 33 29.74 8.30 -2.76
CA PRO A 33 29.71 8.85 -4.11
C PRO A 33 30.27 7.87 -5.13
N GLY A 34 29.55 7.66 -6.24
CA GLY A 34 29.91 6.69 -7.28
C GLY A 34 29.55 5.23 -6.96
N GLY A 35 29.00 4.95 -5.78
CA GLY A 35 28.40 3.66 -5.46
C GLY A 35 27.01 3.50 -6.07
N SER A 36 26.50 2.27 -6.06
CA SER A 36 25.11 1.95 -6.40
C SER A 36 24.35 1.54 -5.16
N LEU A 37 23.08 1.92 -5.09
CA LEU A 37 22.15 1.48 -4.06
C LEU A 37 21.00 0.71 -4.71
N ARG A 38 20.39 -0.21 -3.97
CA ARG A 38 19.23 -0.98 -4.44
C ARG A 38 18.03 -0.64 -3.59
N LEU A 39 17.00 -0.09 -4.22
CA LEU A 39 15.68 0.09 -3.61
C LEU A 39 14.81 -1.14 -3.88
N SER A 40 13.85 -1.39 -2.99
CA SER A 40 12.78 -2.35 -3.21
C SER A 40 11.46 -1.81 -2.70
N CYS A 41 10.37 -2.16 -3.38
CA CYS A 41 9.01 -1.81 -3.02
C CYS A 41 8.16 -3.08 -2.99
N VAL A 42 7.46 -3.32 -1.89
CA VAL A 42 6.53 -4.44 -1.72
C VAL A 42 5.12 -3.90 -1.68
N ALA A 43 4.25 -4.46 -2.53
CA ALA A 43 2.86 -4.08 -2.63
C ALA A 43 1.93 -5.14 -2.03
N SER A 44 0.85 -4.70 -1.38
CA SER A 44 -0.23 -5.58 -0.90
C SER A 44 -1.59 -4.89 -1.04
N GLY A 45 -2.67 -5.69 -1.01
CA GLY A 45 -4.03 -5.19 -1.20
C GLY A 45 -4.48 -5.04 -2.65
N PHE A 46 -3.58 -5.28 -3.62
CA PHE A 46 -3.88 -5.25 -5.05
C PHE A 46 -2.91 -6.11 -5.85
N THR A 47 -3.28 -6.43 -7.09
CA THR A 47 -2.40 -7.13 -8.03
C THR A 47 -1.36 -6.17 -8.56
N PHE A 48 -0.10 -6.35 -8.17
CA PHE A 48 1.01 -5.45 -8.54
C PHE A 48 1.11 -5.21 -10.05
N SER A 49 0.88 -6.24 -10.87
CA SER A 49 0.93 -6.14 -12.34
C SER A 49 -0.26 -5.44 -12.98
N SER A 50 -1.31 -5.12 -12.23
CA SER A 50 -2.49 -4.45 -12.76
C SER A 50 -2.31 -2.94 -12.92
N TYR A 51 -1.22 -2.38 -12.39
CA TYR A 51 -0.94 -0.94 -12.41
C TYR A 51 0.50 -0.66 -12.85
N TYR A 52 0.70 0.53 -13.43
CA TYR A 52 2.04 1.03 -13.71
C TYR A 52 2.75 1.40 -12.40
N MET A 53 4.04 1.10 -12.31
CA MET A 53 4.86 1.37 -11.14
C MET A 53 6.02 2.27 -11.53
N GLU A 54 6.19 3.38 -10.82
CA GLU A 54 7.24 4.35 -11.08
C GLU A 54 7.98 4.73 -9.80
N TRP A 55 9.26 5.09 -9.97
CA TRP A 55 10.07 5.64 -8.89
C TRP A 55 10.12 7.16 -9.05
N VAL A 56 9.85 7.86 -7.95
CA VAL A 56 9.86 9.33 -7.93
C VAL A 56 10.94 9.80 -6.96
N CYS A 57 11.91 10.55 -7.47
CA CYS A 57 12.96 11.15 -6.65
C CYS A 57 12.59 12.60 -6.33
N GLN A 58 12.26 12.88 -5.06
CA GLN A 58 12.04 14.24 -4.60
C GLN A 58 13.31 14.81 -3.97
N ALA A 59 13.75 15.96 -4.49
CA ALA A 59 14.86 16.69 -3.90
C ALA A 59 14.43 17.36 -2.59
N PRO A 60 15.33 17.49 -1.59
CA PRO A 60 15.04 18.22 -0.36
C PRO A 60 14.51 19.64 -0.66
N GLY A 61 13.45 20.05 0.03
CA GLY A 61 12.84 21.38 -0.15
C GLY A 61 11.86 21.49 -1.32
N ARG A 62 11.51 20.37 -1.98
CA ARG A 62 10.39 20.31 -2.92
C ARG A 62 9.33 19.37 -2.36
N GLY A 63 8.20 19.95 -1.93
CA GLY A 63 7.01 19.28 -1.41
C GLY A 63 5.82 20.21 -1.50
#